data_AF-A0A327HAF6-F1
#
_entry.id   AF-A0A327HAF6-F1
#
_cell.length_a   1.000
_cell.length_b   1.000
_cell.length_c   1.000
_cell.angle_alpha   90.00
_cell.angle_beta   90.00
_cell.angle_gamma   90.00
#
_symmetry.space_group_name_H-M   'P 1'
#
loop_
_entity.id
_entity.type
_entity.pdbx_description
1 polymer ?
#
loop_
_entity_poly.entity_id
_entity_poly.type
_entity_poly.pdbx_seq_one_letter_code
_entity_poly.pdbx_strand_id
1 'polypeptide(L)'
;MLILMGFSPIVSSVSASEPPDGGASITITGDHTWSQDDTLNGSVIVSSGATLTIQSELTVSDGSQIIVEEGGTMEIDQGKLIAEKNDAAYEWMRNNDAGSRSRLFIDNSSTEVGVIVTLHAYEGTFLDGFNAIVDDISTPMSGTQHNISFQAESDSTWIEFTGIQSLNLILDSLLTFEYEDGTSMNLENWGTIPHENWMMATEKHFEINILGEIIGSNASIVGAEITVDGTMNLNGFLSQSTPILASDDAQIRLEADMMDSRDDHHVTAGIMTTLELQGSIVQGNLVDYWERQLEQKIQFRANEVIASMTDFGYPPETTNPIPVDANGLMTLPKRTVEIGFSDGTIWNEQATIVINSYKTAWNAQLSPYGSNEPLPIESLTNYTSSNLPILSIDSITPEQETNSIDSRIKMNATITNSGEGDARIALECFLGNGSVADVGGYPILEIPGGETHSVEFNWNMFEPGNTTINCGVIQPSQLVIAGSYGGEPVDSDVVMWTAAIQQESGLGVLPIIVVVFILLVGAGIWILQVSTSSANARDEEKKERSSELSEYEDVNE
;
A
#
# COMPACT_ATOMS: atom_id res chain seq x y z
N MET A 1 6.83 -44.03 24.35
CA MET A 1 5.52 -44.50 23.86
C MET A 1 4.52 -44.32 24.99
N LEU A 2 4.00 -43.10 25.12
CA LEU A 2 3.05 -42.67 26.14
C LEU A 2 1.76 -42.36 25.38
N ILE A 3 0.69 -43.10 25.65
CA ILE A 3 -0.60 -42.94 24.99
C ILE A 3 -1.28 -41.71 25.62
N LEU A 4 -1.32 -40.61 24.87
CA LEU A 4 -2.17 -39.47 25.19
C LEU A 4 -3.61 -39.86 24.81
N MET A 5 -4.46 -40.11 25.81
CA MET A 5 -5.90 -40.20 25.62
C MET A 5 -6.41 -38.80 25.32
N GLY A 6 -6.82 -38.57 24.07
CA GLY A 6 -7.55 -37.38 23.68
C GLY A 6 -8.91 -37.38 24.37
N PHE A 7 -9.16 -36.35 25.18
CA PHE A 7 -10.51 -35.95 25.52
C PHE A 7 -11.14 -35.38 24.26
N SER A 8 -12.03 -36.15 23.64
CA SER A 8 -12.94 -35.62 22.63
C SER A 8 -13.98 -34.77 23.37
N PRO A 9 -14.16 -33.47 23.05
CA PRO A 9 -15.31 -32.75 23.54
C PRO A 9 -16.55 -33.47 23.02
N ILE A 10 -17.48 -33.78 23.93
CA ILE A 10 -18.80 -34.28 23.58
C ILE A 10 -19.51 -33.11 22.93
N VAL A 11 -19.53 -33.07 21.60
CA VAL A 11 -20.42 -32.18 20.85
C VAL A 11 -21.81 -32.78 21.01
N SER A 12 -22.53 -32.38 22.05
CA SER A 12 -23.98 -32.55 22.09
C SER A 12 -24.53 -31.80 20.88
N SER A 13 -25.23 -32.50 19.99
CA SER A 13 -25.96 -31.88 18.89
C SER A 13 -27.11 -31.05 19.47
N VAL A 14 -26.80 -29.81 19.85
CA VAL A 14 -27.84 -28.78 20.06
C VAL A 14 -28.50 -28.60 18.70
N SER A 15 -29.83 -28.68 18.68
CA SER A 15 -30.59 -28.52 17.44
C SER A 15 -30.39 -27.10 16.92
N ALA A 16 -30.01 -26.94 15.65
CA ALA A 16 -29.91 -25.64 14.98
C ALA A 16 -31.27 -24.90 14.87
N SER A 17 -32.36 -25.49 15.37
CA SER A 17 -33.69 -24.87 15.45
C SER A 17 -33.83 -23.79 16.51
N GLU A 18 -32.90 -23.70 17.46
CA GLU A 18 -32.90 -22.73 18.56
C GLU A 18 -31.48 -22.15 18.74
N PRO A 19 -31.35 -20.93 19.31
CA PRO A 19 -30.06 -20.36 19.67
C PRO A 19 -29.25 -21.25 20.62
N PRO A 20 -27.90 -21.18 20.61
CA PRO A 20 -27.07 -21.88 21.59
C PRO A 20 -27.28 -21.33 23.00
N ASP A 21 -27.18 -22.20 23.99
CA ASP A 21 -27.20 -21.86 25.42
C ASP A 21 -25.94 -22.38 26.13
N GLY A 22 -25.58 -21.79 27.27
CA GLY A 22 -24.51 -22.23 28.15
C GLY A 22 -23.11 -22.10 27.55
N GLY A 23 -22.92 -21.20 26.59
CA GLY A 23 -21.65 -20.99 25.89
C GLY A 23 -21.36 -22.03 24.80
N ALA A 24 -22.38 -22.79 24.36
CA ALA A 24 -22.22 -23.81 23.33
C ALA A 24 -21.96 -23.19 21.94
N SER A 25 -21.33 -23.96 21.05
CA SER A 25 -21.21 -23.58 19.64
C SER A 25 -22.12 -24.46 18.78
N ILE A 26 -22.85 -23.83 17.87
CA ILE A 26 -23.67 -24.50 16.85
C ILE A 26 -23.26 -24.06 15.45
N THR A 27 -23.48 -24.95 14.47
CA THR A 27 -23.26 -24.67 13.05
C THR A 27 -24.55 -24.86 12.28
N ILE A 28 -24.98 -23.82 11.58
CA ILE A 28 -26.12 -23.80 10.67
C ILE A 28 -25.62 -24.30 9.31
N THR A 29 -26.15 -25.44 8.85
CA THR A 29 -25.71 -26.12 7.61
C THR A 29 -26.83 -26.21 6.56
N GLY A 30 -27.97 -25.58 6.81
CA GLY A 30 -29.11 -25.47 5.91
C GLY A 30 -30.00 -24.29 6.34
N ASP A 31 -31.27 -24.30 5.93
CA ASP A 31 -32.17 -23.18 6.21
C ASP A 31 -32.81 -23.32 7.60
N HIS A 32 -32.63 -22.30 8.45
CA HIS A 32 -33.17 -22.25 9.79
C HIS A 32 -33.81 -20.89 10.09
N THR A 33 -34.88 -20.89 10.88
CA THR A 33 -35.57 -19.67 11.30
C THR A 33 -35.73 -19.66 12.82
N TRP A 34 -35.29 -18.58 13.46
CA TRP A 34 -35.53 -18.28 14.87
C TRP A 34 -36.56 -17.17 14.96
N SER A 35 -37.74 -17.50 15.48
CA SER A 35 -38.92 -16.63 15.48
C SER A 35 -39.56 -16.50 16.87
N GLN A 36 -38.84 -16.88 17.92
CA GLN A 36 -39.27 -16.73 19.31
C GLN A 36 -38.20 -15.95 20.07
N ASP A 37 -38.64 -15.10 20.99
CA ASP A 37 -37.72 -14.36 21.84
C ASP A 37 -36.94 -15.36 22.71
N ASP A 38 -35.62 -15.21 22.76
CA ASP A 38 -34.74 -16.17 23.43
C ASP A 38 -33.39 -15.53 23.82
N THR A 39 -32.52 -16.30 24.45
CA THR A 39 -31.15 -15.92 24.77
C THR A 39 -30.17 -16.65 23.88
N LEU A 40 -29.27 -15.91 23.22
CA LEU A 40 -28.12 -16.45 22.52
C LEU A 40 -26.91 -16.39 23.47
N ASN A 41 -26.47 -17.55 23.95
CA ASN A 41 -25.29 -17.68 24.79
C ASN A 41 -24.33 -18.71 24.18
N GLY A 42 -23.36 -18.21 23.40
CA GLY A 42 -22.35 -19.03 22.74
C GLY A 42 -22.03 -18.57 21.32
N SER A 43 -21.66 -19.52 20.46
CA SER A 43 -21.20 -19.20 19.10
C SER A 43 -22.08 -19.82 18.02
N VAL A 44 -22.44 -19.02 17.02
CA VAL A 44 -23.24 -19.44 15.86
C VAL A 44 -22.39 -19.31 14.61
N ILE A 45 -22.25 -20.40 13.85
CA ILE A 45 -21.55 -20.39 12.56
C ILE A 45 -22.58 -20.68 11.46
N VAL A 46 -22.78 -19.74 10.53
CA VAL A 46 -23.61 -19.94 9.35
C VAL A 46 -22.73 -20.34 8.18
N SER A 47 -22.78 -21.62 7.80
CA SER A 47 -21.90 -22.18 6.80
C SER A 47 -22.30 -21.83 5.37
N SER A 48 -21.34 -22.02 4.45
CA SER A 48 -21.56 -21.82 3.02
C SER A 48 -22.80 -22.57 2.50
N GLY A 49 -23.69 -21.86 1.82
CA GLY A 49 -24.96 -22.38 1.29
C GLY A 49 -26.08 -22.55 2.31
N ALA A 50 -25.87 -22.14 3.56
CA ALA A 50 -26.89 -22.15 4.62
C ALA A 50 -27.48 -20.74 4.83
N THR A 51 -28.71 -20.70 5.34
CA THR A 51 -29.39 -19.46 5.71
C THR A 51 -29.93 -19.52 7.13
N LEU A 52 -29.59 -18.52 7.94
CA LEU A 52 -30.20 -18.29 9.25
C LEU A 52 -31.08 -17.03 9.20
N THR A 53 -32.39 -17.19 9.40
CA THR A 53 -33.33 -16.07 9.48
C THR A 53 -33.72 -15.81 10.94
N ILE A 54 -33.56 -14.58 11.41
CA ILE A 54 -33.94 -14.12 12.75
C ILE A 54 -35.12 -13.16 12.64
N GLN A 55 -36.25 -13.52 13.26
CA GLN A 55 -37.53 -12.78 13.22
C GLN A 55 -38.06 -12.42 14.62
N SER A 56 -37.21 -12.53 15.64
CA SER A 56 -37.55 -12.28 17.04
C SER A 56 -36.47 -11.47 17.73
N GLU A 57 -36.70 -11.11 18.99
CA GLU A 57 -35.71 -10.47 19.84
C GLU A 57 -34.83 -11.51 20.54
N LEU A 58 -33.53 -11.48 20.27
CA LEU A 58 -32.56 -12.31 20.95
C LEU A 58 -31.72 -11.45 21.89
N THR A 59 -31.75 -11.80 23.17
CA THR A 59 -30.81 -11.28 24.16
C THR A 59 -29.50 -12.02 24.01
N VAL A 60 -28.42 -11.32 23.67
CA VAL A 60 -27.12 -11.92 23.37
C VAL A 60 -26.20 -11.78 24.58
N SER A 61 -25.81 -12.92 25.17
CA SER A 61 -24.92 -12.91 26.34
C SER A 61 -23.51 -12.44 25.97
N ASP A 62 -22.87 -11.80 26.95
CA ASP A 62 -21.50 -11.27 26.87
C ASP A 62 -20.50 -12.35 26.40
N GLY A 63 -19.65 -12.00 25.44
CA GLY A 63 -18.67 -12.89 24.81
C GLY A 63 -19.22 -13.84 23.76
N SER A 64 -20.51 -13.77 23.41
CA SER A 64 -21.09 -14.55 22.32
C SER A 64 -20.63 -14.05 20.95
N GLN A 65 -20.79 -14.88 19.92
CA GLN A 65 -20.34 -14.55 18.57
C GLN A 65 -21.23 -15.18 17.49
N ILE A 66 -21.44 -14.43 16.41
CA ILE A 66 -22.04 -14.92 15.17
C ILE A 66 -21.01 -14.79 14.06
N ILE A 67 -20.75 -15.88 13.33
CA ILE A 67 -19.87 -15.91 12.17
C ILE A 67 -20.71 -16.34 10.96
N VAL A 68 -20.75 -15.50 9.93
CA VAL A 68 -21.34 -15.83 8.63
C VAL A 68 -20.19 -16.16 7.69
N GLU A 69 -19.97 -17.44 7.39
CA GLU A 69 -18.88 -17.89 6.51
C GLU A 69 -19.13 -17.46 5.05
N GLU A 70 -18.08 -17.47 4.23
CA GLU A 70 -18.19 -17.16 2.79
C GLU A 70 -19.27 -18.04 2.11
N GLY A 71 -20.22 -17.39 1.45
CA GLY A 71 -21.37 -18.03 0.81
C GLY A 71 -22.50 -18.46 1.75
N GLY A 72 -22.40 -18.21 3.06
CA GLY A 72 -23.50 -18.30 4.01
C GLY A 72 -24.28 -16.98 4.08
N THR A 73 -25.54 -17.03 4.51
CA THR A 73 -26.41 -15.84 4.62
C THR A 73 -27.09 -15.78 5.99
N MET A 74 -27.04 -14.63 6.66
CA MET A 74 -27.89 -14.33 7.80
C MET A 74 -28.90 -13.23 7.45
N GLU A 75 -30.18 -13.51 7.66
CA GLU A 75 -31.27 -12.57 7.47
C GLU A 75 -31.80 -12.13 8.83
N ILE A 76 -31.93 -10.82 9.05
CA ILE A 76 -32.59 -10.24 10.23
C ILE A 76 -33.83 -9.49 9.74
N ASP A 77 -34.97 -10.17 9.76
CA ASP A 77 -36.25 -9.66 9.27
C ASP A 77 -37.14 -9.28 10.44
N GLN A 78 -37.16 -7.99 10.78
CA GLN A 78 -37.78 -7.44 12.00
C GLN A 78 -37.21 -8.03 13.30
N GLY A 79 -36.12 -8.81 13.21
CA GLY A 79 -35.41 -9.38 14.32
C GLY A 79 -34.53 -8.36 15.05
N LYS A 80 -34.18 -8.69 16.29
CA LYS A 80 -33.29 -7.88 17.12
C LYS A 80 -32.20 -8.73 17.76
N LEU A 81 -30.99 -8.20 17.79
CA LEU A 81 -29.86 -8.73 18.53
C LEU A 81 -29.47 -7.68 19.57
N ILE A 82 -29.78 -7.93 20.83
CA ILE A 82 -29.59 -6.96 21.91
C ILE A 82 -28.64 -7.57 22.94
N ALA A 83 -27.51 -6.93 23.20
CA ALA A 83 -26.61 -7.36 24.25
C ALA A 83 -27.34 -7.44 25.61
N GLU A 84 -27.07 -8.51 26.37
CA GLU A 84 -27.62 -8.72 27.72
C GLU A 84 -27.23 -7.60 28.68
N LYS A 85 -26.02 -7.07 28.49
CA LYS A 85 -25.53 -5.87 29.15
C LYS A 85 -25.53 -4.73 28.16
N ASN A 86 -26.01 -3.59 28.61
CA ASN A 86 -26.05 -2.34 27.86
C ASN A 86 -25.59 -1.17 28.73
N ASP A 87 -24.75 -1.46 29.73
CA ASP A 87 -24.06 -0.43 30.49
C ASP A 87 -23.17 0.37 29.54
N ALA A 88 -23.36 1.69 29.57
CA ALA A 88 -22.71 2.59 28.65
C ALA A 88 -21.92 3.64 29.44
N ALA A 89 -20.79 4.02 28.89
CA ALA A 89 -20.01 5.16 29.35
C ALA A 89 -19.82 6.07 28.15
N TYR A 90 -20.00 7.35 28.35
CA TYR A 90 -19.95 8.34 27.28
C TYR A 90 -18.78 9.27 27.50
N GLU A 91 -17.76 9.15 26.64
CA GLU A 91 -16.63 10.06 26.58
C GLU A 91 -16.96 11.26 25.69
N TRP A 92 -16.67 12.45 26.19
CA TRP A 92 -16.89 13.69 25.44
C TRP A 92 -15.90 13.82 24.27
N MET A 93 -16.29 14.54 23.20
CA MET A 93 -15.45 14.78 22.02
C MET A 93 -14.49 15.97 22.19
N ARG A 94 -14.26 16.43 23.43
CA ARG A 94 -13.25 17.46 23.80
C ARG A 94 -13.40 18.80 23.07
N ASN A 95 -14.61 19.15 22.67
CA ASN A 95 -14.90 20.41 21.99
C ASN A 95 -15.63 21.39 22.92
N ASN A 96 -15.10 22.62 23.04
CA ASN A 96 -15.64 23.67 23.91
C ASN A 96 -16.51 24.69 23.15
N ASP A 97 -16.52 24.64 21.82
CA ASP A 97 -17.21 25.62 20.98
C ASP A 97 -18.72 25.39 20.99
N ALA A 98 -19.47 26.47 21.20
CA ALA A 98 -20.93 26.42 21.27
C ALA A 98 -21.52 25.80 19.99
N GLY A 99 -22.47 24.86 20.14
CA GLY A 99 -23.04 24.10 19.03
C GLY A 99 -22.22 22.88 18.58
N SER A 100 -21.02 22.66 19.14
CA SER A 100 -20.20 21.46 18.91
C SER A 100 -19.81 20.76 20.22
N ARG A 101 -20.33 21.22 21.35
CA ARG A 101 -20.12 20.58 22.66
C ARG A 101 -20.82 19.24 22.70
N SER A 102 -20.25 18.32 23.48
CA SER A 102 -21.00 17.17 23.98
C SER A 102 -22.19 17.67 24.78
N ARG A 103 -23.38 17.11 24.53
CA ARG A 103 -24.62 17.58 25.13
C ARG A 103 -25.66 16.48 25.32
N LEU A 104 -26.50 16.67 26.32
CA LEU A 104 -27.58 15.75 26.71
C LEU A 104 -28.88 16.54 26.86
N PHE A 105 -29.96 16.08 26.23
CA PHE A 105 -31.25 16.77 26.28
C PHE A 105 -32.09 16.30 27.47
N ILE A 106 -32.59 17.24 28.26
CA ILE A 106 -33.53 16.94 29.34
C ILE A 106 -34.90 17.49 28.96
N ASP A 107 -35.85 16.58 28.76
CA ASP A 107 -37.26 16.97 28.62
C ASP A 107 -37.86 17.24 30.00
N ASN A 108 -38.10 18.51 30.28
CA ASN A 108 -38.76 18.95 31.52
C ASN A 108 -40.13 19.60 31.27
N SER A 109 -40.58 19.65 30.01
CA SER A 109 -41.79 20.36 29.59
C SER A 109 -43.09 19.78 30.16
N SER A 110 -43.06 18.51 30.57
CA SER A 110 -44.19 17.79 31.14
C SER A 110 -44.08 17.58 32.66
N THR A 111 -43.04 18.11 33.29
CA THR A 111 -42.78 17.90 34.72
C THR A 111 -43.53 18.92 35.57
N GLU A 112 -44.54 18.47 36.32
CA GLU A 112 -45.40 19.32 37.16
C GLU A 112 -44.72 19.78 38.48
N VAL A 113 -43.55 19.22 38.81
CA VAL A 113 -42.78 19.52 40.03
C VAL A 113 -41.32 19.76 39.68
N GLY A 114 -40.56 20.43 40.57
CA GLY A 114 -39.13 20.57 40.38
C GLY A 114 -38.42 19.21 40.37
N VAL A 115 -37.32 19.11 39.64
CA VAL A 115 -36.51 17.89 39.53
C VAL A 115 -35.02 18.20 39.65
N ILE A 116 -34.29 17.36 40.38
CA ILE A 116 -32.83 17.34 40.41
C ILE A 116 -32.37 16.18 39.55
N VAL A 117 -31.60 16.50 38.51
CA VAL A 117 -30.90 15.50 37.68
C VAL A 117 -29.47 15.38 38.20
N THR A 118 -29.10 14.18 38.59
CA THR A 118 -27.74 13.83 38.99
C THR A 118 -27.04 13.15 37.83
N LEU A 119 -25.96 13.79 37.37
CA LEU A 119 -24.98 13.19 36.47
C LEU A 119 -23.98 12.41 37.31
N HIS A 120 -23.58 11.23 36.83
CA HIS A 120 -22.58 10.40 37.49
C HIS A 120 -21.33 10.30 36.61
N ALA A 121 -20.16 10.42 37.22
CA ALA A 121 -18.90 10.05 36.57
C ALA A 121 -18.86 8.53 36.42
N TYR A 122 -18.35 8.04 35.29
CA TYR A 122 -18.15 6.61 35.12
C TYR A 122 -17.17 6.05 36.17
N GLU A 123 -17.28 4.76 36.50
CA GLU A 123 -16.49 4.14 37.56
C GLU A 123 -14.97 4.41 37.39
N GLY A 124 -14.34 4.92 38.46
CA GLY A 124 -12.92 5.23 38.46
C GLY A 124 -12.54 6.59 37.86
N THR A 125 -13.51 7.38 37.40
CA THR A 125 -13.31 8.71 36.82
C THR A 125 -13.86 9.83 37.72
N PHE A 126 -13.57 11.09 37.37
CA PHE A 126 -14.01 12.28 38.11
C PHE A 126 -14.44 13.39 37.16
N LEU A 127 -15.34 14.26 37.61
CA LEU A 127 -15.85 15.41 36.87
C LEU A 127 -14.99 16.68 37.06
N ASP A 128 -13.88 16.59 37.79
CA ASP A 128 -12.98 17.71 38.06
C ASP A 128 -12.35 18.29 36.79
N GLY A 129 -12.40 19.62 36.65
CA GLY A 129 -11.85 20.33 35.48
C GLY A 129 -12.84 20.54 34.34
N PHE A 130 -14.09 20.13 34.53
CA PHE A 130 -15.20 20.30 33.58
C PHE A 130 -16.30 21.19 34.14
N ASN A 131 -17.16 21.69 33.26
CA ASN A 131 -18.34 22.48 33.60
C ASN A 131 -19.56 21.93 32.86
N ALA A 132 -20.71 21.94 33.53
CA ALA A 132 -22.02 21.79 32.91
C ALA A 132 -22.59 23.18 32.62
N ILE A 133 -23.14 23.37 31.43
CA ILE A 133 -23.77 24.60 30.97
C ILE A 133 -25.25 24.32 30.73
N VAL A 134 -26.11 25.07 31.41
CA VAL A 134 -27.55 25.04 31.24
C VAL A 134 -28.04 26.47 31.13
N ASP A 135 -28.80 26.80 30.08
CA ASP A 135 -29.30 28.15 29.80
C ASP A 135 -28.20 29.24 29.86
N ASP A 136 -27.06 28.96 29.21
CA ASP A 136 -25.84 29.77 29.19
C ASP A 136 -25.15 29.96 30.56
N ILE A 137 -25.59 29.29 31.62
CA ILE A 137 -24.98 29.32 32.94
C ILE A 137 -24.00 28.16 33.08
N SER A 138 -22.71 28.48 33.09
CA SER A 138 -21.63 27.52 33.33
C SER A 138 -21.43 27.27 34.82
N THR A 139 -21.52 26.01 35.23
CA THR A 139 -21.30 25.54 36.61
C THR A 139 -20.15 24.54 36.66
N PRO A 140 -19.13 24.74 37.51
CA PRO A 140 -18.04 23.79 37.63
C PRO A 140 -18.53 22.48 38.25
N MET A 141 -18.08 21.37 37.69
CA MET A 141 -18.34 20.03 38.21
C MET A 141 -17.13 19.56 39.04
N SER A 142 -17.35 18.62 39.96
CA SER A 142 -16.29 18.07 40.82
C SER A 142 -16.69 16.75 41.44
N GLY A 143 -15.72 15.87 41.70
CA GLY A 143 -15.97 14.57 42.34
C GLY A 143 -16.62 13.59 41.36
N THR A 144 -17.48 12.72 41.88
CA THR A 144 -18.09 11.62 41.11
C THR A 144 -19.52 11.91 40.66
N GLN A 145 -20.12 13.01 41.11
CA GLN A 145 -21.52 13.35 40.83
C GLN A 145 -21.68 14.86 40.67
N HIS A 146 -22.58 15.28 39.80
CA HIS A 146 -22.97 16.69 39.64
C HIS A 146 -24.50 16.81 39.55
N ASN A 147 -25.07 17.72 40.34
CA ASN A 147 -26.52 17.88 40.43
C ASN A 147 -26.95 19.16 39.70
N ILE A 148 -27.99 19.03 38.89
CA ILE A 148 -28.60 20.12 38.13
C ILE A 148 -30.07 20.20 38.51
N SER A 149 -30.53 21.37 38.93
CA SER A 149 -31.92 21.58 39.36
C SER A 149 -32.73 22.27 38.29
N PHE A 150 -33.87 21.68 37.95
CA PHE A 150 -34.88 22.26 37.05
C PHE A 150 -36.14 22.61 37.84
N GLN A 151 -36.76 23.73 37.50
CA GLN A 151 -38.02 24.16 38.11
C GLN A 151 -39.20 23.40 37.49
N ALA A 152 -40.33 23.36 38.21
CA ALA A 152 -41.58 22.84 37.64
C ALA A 152 -41.97 23.60 36.37
N GLU A 153 -42.48 22.88 35.37
CA GLU A 153 -42.93 23.41 34.08
C GLU A 153 -41.86 24.24 33.35
N SER A 154 -40.57 23.97 33.56
CA SER A 154 -39.52 24.64 32.78
C SER A 154 -39.45 24.09 31.36
N ASP A 155 -38.95 24.92 30.44
CA ASP A 155 -38.68 24.47 29.08
C ASP A 155 -37.66 23.33 29.09
N SER A 156 -37.82 22.40 28.15
CA SER A 156 -36.83 21.35 27.88
C SER A 156 -35.53 22.00 27.39
N THR A 157 -34.38 21.51 27.85
CA THR A 157 -33.11 22.19 27.62
C THR A 157 -31.97 21.20 27.43
N TRP A 158 -30.89 21.68 26.80
CA TRP A 158 -29.65 20.95 26.66
C TRP A 158 -28.75 21.22 27.86
N ILE A 159 -28.21 20.15 28.45
CA ILE A 159 -27.03 20.24 29.29
C ILE A 159 -25.83 20.09 28.36
N GLU A 160 -25.03 21.14 28.23
CA GLU A 160 -23.79 21.11 27.45
C GLU A 160 -22.56 21.00 28.34
N PHE A 161 -21.47 20.44 27.82
CA PHE A 161 -20.26 20.19 28.59
C PHE A 161 -19.05 20.93 28.01
N THR A 162 -18.23 21.50 28.89
CA THR A 162 -16.95 22.15 28.54
C THR A 162 -15.86 21.80 29.56
N GLY A 163 -14.59 21.97 29.21
CA GLY A 163 -13.49 21.76 30.15
C GLY A 163 -12.11 21.75 29.52
N ILE A 164 -11.16 21.16 30.23
CA ILE A 164 -9.76 21.06 29.80
C ILE A 164 -9.63 19.95 28.74
N GLN A 165 -9.30 20.30 27.50
CA GLN A 165 -9.25 19.36 26.37
C GLN A 165 -8.20 18.23 26.51
N SER A 166 -7.22 18.38 27.40
CA SER A 166 -6.25 17.32 27.72
C SER A 166 -6.75 16.31 28.76
N LEU A 167 -7.98 16.46 29.26
CA LEU A 167 -8.64 15.55 30.19
C LEU A 167 -9.85 14.89 29.50
N ASN A 168 -10.29 13.76 30.04
CA ASN A 168 -11.44 13.02 29.54
C ASN A 168 -12.60 13.16 30.52
N LEU A 169 -13.70 13.76 30.07
CA LEU A 169 -14.98 13.65 30.75
C LEU A 169 -15.61 12.34 30.29
N ILE A 170 -15.86 11.45 31.24
CA ILE A 170 -16.56 10.19 31.00
C ILE A 170 -17.75 10.14 31.94
N LEU A 171 -18.95 10.19 31.36
CA LEU A 171 -20.20 10.07 32.11
C LEU A 171 -20.67 8.62 32.12
N ASP A 172 -21.21 8.20 33.25
CA ASP A 172 -22.01 6.98 33.34
C ASP A 172 -23.33 7.19 32.57
N SER A 173 -23.84 6.13 31.94
CA SER A 173 -25.15 6.16 31.30
C SER A 173 -26.31 6.28 32.29
N LEU A 174 -26.05 6.04 33.58
CA LEU A 174 -27.00 6.29 34.65
C LEU A 174 -27.26 7.79 34.84
N LEU A 175 -28.54 8.16 34.77
CA LEU A 175 -29.07 9.44 35.23
C LEU A 175 -30.06 9.21 36.37
N THR A 176 -29.91 9.94 37.47
CA THR A 176 -30.86 9.89 38.57
C THR A 176 -31.70 11.17 38.60
N PHE A 177 -33.01 11.01 38.57
CA PHE A 177 -34.00 12.06 38.68
C PHE A 177 -34.63 11.99 40.06
N GLU A 178 -34.49 13.06 40.85
CA GLU A 178 -35.13 13.22 42.15
C GLU A 178 -36.16 14.36 42.07
N TYR A 179 -37.45 14.01 42.14
CA TYR A 179 -38.55 14.96 42.08
C TYR A 179 -38.86 15.53 43.46
N GLU A 180 -39.31 16.79 43.53
CA GLU A 180 -39.62 17.47 44.79
C GLU A 180 -40.76 16.80 45.61
N ASP A 181 -41.59 15.99 44.97
CA ASP A 181 -42.64 15.20 45.63
C ASP A 181 -42.09 13.96 46.38
N GLY A 182 -40.78 13.71 46.28
CA GLY A 182 -40.07 12.58 46.88
C GLY A 182 -39.95 11.36 45.96
N THR A 183 -40.46 11.44 44.73
CA THR A 183 -40.30 10.38 43.73
C THR A 183 -38.87 10.37 43.18
N SER A 184 -38.34 9.18 42.90
CA SER A 184 -37.04 8.97 42.27
C SER A 184 -37.18 8.05 41.07
N MET A 185 -36.49 8.39 39.98
CA MET A 185 -36.35 7.57 38.78
C MET A 185 -34.88 7.46 38.41
N ASN A 186 -34.46 6.27 38.00
CA ASN A 186 -33.16 6.05 37.38
C ASN A 186 -33.39 5.70 35.91
N LEU A 187 -32.61 6.33 35.04
CA LEU A 187 -32.48 5.92 33.66
C LEU A 187 -31.08 5.30 33.49
N GLU A 188 -31.02 4.01 33.21
CA GLU A 188 -29.76 3.26 33.17
C GLU A 188 -29.02 3.40 31.82
N ASN A 189 -29.67 3.88 30.76
CA ASN A 189 -29.05 4.12 29.46
C ASN A 189 -29.68 5.33 28.73
N TRP A 190 -28.86 6.11 28.03
CA TRP A 190 -29.28 7.27 27.23
C TRP A 190 -29.98 6.94 25.91
N GLY A 191 -30.14 5.67 25.51
CA GLY A 191 -30.70 5.31 24.20
C GLY A 191 -32.10 5.86 23.90
N THR A 192 -32.82 6.38 24.91
CA THR A 192 -34.10 7.09 24.75
C THR A 192 -34.00 8.61 24.90
N ILE A 193 -32.85 9.13 25.28
CA ILE A 193 -32.57 10.55 25.45
C ILE A 193 -31.75 11.06 24.26
N PRO A 194 -32.20 12.14 23.58
CA PRO A 194 -31.37 12.80 22.60
C PRO A 194 -30.06 13.29 23.22
N HIS A 195 -28.95 12.88 22.64
CA HIS A 195 -27.62 13.29 23.03
C HIS A 195 -26.75 13.38 21.78
N GLU A 196 -25.74 14.25 21.83
CA GLU A 196 -24.91 14.54 20.66
C GLU A 196 -23.46 14.72 21.06
N ASN A 197 -22.57 14.38 20.12
CA ASN A 197 -21.12 14.57 20.23
C ASN A 197 -20.51 13.82 21.41
N TRP A 198 -20.89 12.55 21.57
CA TRP A 198 -20.34 11.60 22.53
C TRP A 198 -19.79 10.39 21.80
N MET A 199 -18.74 9.81 22.37
CA MET A 199 -18.23 8.50 21.99
C MET A 199 -18.49 7.52 23.12
N MET A 200 -18.77 6.28 22.79
CA MET A 200 -18.85 5.21 23.77
C MET A 200 -17.46 4.84 24.27
N ALA A 201 -17.30 4.78 25.59
CA ALA A 201 -16.08 4.33 26.27
C ALA A 201 -16.19 2.91 26.83
N THR A 202 -17.35 2.23 26.66
CA THR A 202 -17.51 0.83 27.04
C THR A 202 -17.12 -0.13 25.91
N GLU A 203 -16.63 -1.30 26.34
CA GLU A 203 -16.25 -2.38 25.44
C GLU A 203 -17.46 -2.96 24.69
N LYS A 204 -17.17 -3.71 23.62
CA LYS A 204 -18.17 -4.54 22.94
C LYS A 204 -18.65 -5.69 23.83
N HIS A 205 -19.89 -6.14 23.63
CA HIS A 205 -20.46 -7.27 24.38
C HIS A 205 -20.50 -8.56 23.59
N PHE A 206 -20.70 -8.50 22.27
CA PHE A 206 -20.68 -9.66 21.39
C PHE A 206 -20.18 -9.29 20.00
N GLU A 207 -19.88 -10.29 19.18
CA GLU A 207 -19.29 -10.08 17.87
C GLU A 207 -20.15 -10.64 16.74
N ILE A 208 -20.17 -9.92 15.61
CA ILE A 208 -20.73 -10.39 14.34
C ILE A 208 -19.64 -10.28 13.27
N ASN A 209 -19.19 -11.42 12.74
CA ASN A 209 -18.17 -11.51 11.69
C ASN A 209 -18.79 -11.98 10.38
N ILE A 210 -18.63 -11.18 9.32
CA ILE A 210 -19.39 -11.33 8.08
C ILE A 210 -18.42 -11.56 6.92
N LEU A 211 -18.13 -12.82 6.63
CA LEU A 211 -17.40 -13.26 5.43
C LEU A 211 -18.36 -13.52 4.26
N GLY A 212 -19.59 -13.94 4.57
CA GLY A 212 -20.70 -14.13 3.62
C GLY A 212 -21.57 -12.89 3.48
N GLU A 213 -22.88 -13.06 3.70
CA GLU A 213 -23.86 -11.99 3.52
C GLU A 213 -24.76 -11.80 4.77
N ILE A 214 -24.95 -10.55 5.20
CA ILE A 214 -26.06 -10.15 6.07
C ILE A 214 -27.07 -9.33 5.31
N ILE A 215 -28.35 -9.66 5.49
CA ILE A 215 -29.49 -8.88 5.00
C ILE A 215 -30.39 -8.51 6.19
N GLY A 216 -30.48 -7.22 6.51
CA GLY A 216 -31.36 -6.68 7.55
C GLY A 216 -32.53 -5.91 6.96
N SER A 217 -33.75 -6.20 7.41
CA SER A 217 -34.96 -5.42 7.12
C SER A 217 -35.63 -5.04 8.42
N ASN A 218 -35.68 -3.74 8.74
CA ASN A 218 -36.12 -3.25 10.05
C ASN A 218 -35.42 -3.99 11.21
N ALA A 219 -34.12 -4.24 11.04
CA ALA A 219 -33.28 -4.96 11.99
C ALA A 219 -32.84 -4.04 13.14
N SER A 220 -32.62 -4.58 14.33
CA SER A 220 -32.02 -3.84 15.45
C SER A 220 -30.80 -4.58 15.99
N ILE A 221 -29.65 -3.95 16.02
CA ILE A 221 -28.43 -4.51 16.63
C ILE A 221 -27.91 -3.54 17.68
N VAL A 222 -27.77 -4.02 18.91
CA VAL A 222 -27.36 -3.21 20.06
C VAL A 222 -26.23 -3.89 20.83
N GLY A 223 -25.07 -3.24 20.95
CA GLY A 223 -23.93 -3.71 21.74
C GLY A 223 -22.93 -4.63 21.00
N ALA A 224 -23.05 -4.77 19.68
CA ALA A 224 -22.16 -5.62 18.88
C ALA A 224 -20.82 -4.92 18.54
N GLU A 225 -19.79 -5.69 18.22
CA GLU A 225 -18.80 -5.27 17.23
C GLU A 225 -19.10 -6.00 15.92
N ILE A 226 -19.13 -5.25 14.83
CA ILE A 226 -19.47 -5.77 13.51
C ILE A 226 -18.24 -5.65 12.62
N THR A 227 -17.75 -6.80 12.14
CA THR A 227 -16.67 -6.87 11.15
C THR A 227 -17.21 -7.40 9.84
N VAL A 228 -16.94 -6.68 8.74
CA VAL A 228 -17.42 -7.01 7.39
C VAL A 228 -16.24 -7.24 6.47
N ASP A 229 -16.15 -8.46 5.94
CA ASP A 229 -15.28 -8.83 4.81
C ASP A 229 -16.09 -9.13 3.54
N GLY A 230 -17.32 -9.60 3.71
CA GLY A 230 -18.26 -9.91 2.65
C GLY A 230 -19.23 -8.77 2.38
N THR A 231 -20.53 -9.07 2.45
CA THR A 231 -21.60 -8.12 2.14
C THR A 231 -22.50 -7.87 3.34
N MET A 232 -22.77 -6.60 3.63
CA MET A 232 -23.76 -6.17 4.62
C MET A 232 -24.76 -5.24 3.96
N ASN A 233 -26.02 -5.64 3.93
CA ASN A 233 -27.13 -4.81 3.48
C ASN A 233 -28.15 -4.70 4.62
N LEU A 234 -28.12 -3.59 5.37
CA LEU A 234 -28.92 -3.46 6.58
C LEU A 234 -29.78 -2.19 6.54
N ASN A 235 -31.09 -2.40 6.63
CA ASN A 235 -32.06 -1.37 6.95
C ASN A 235 -32.51 -1.56 8.41
N GLY A 236 -32.41 -0.52 9.25
CA GLY A 236 -32.77 -0.66 10.66
C GLY A 236 -32.13 0.31 11.64
N PHE A 237 -31.71 -0.20 12.79
CA PHE A 237 -31.16 0.55 13.92
C PHE A 237 -29.87 -0.10 14.43
N LEU A 238 -28.83 0.71 14.61
CA LEU A 238 -27.55 0.32 15.20
C LEU A 238 -27.24 1.27 16.37
N SER A 239 -27.18 0.74 17.58
CA SER A 239 -26.72 1.49 18.76
C SER A 239 -25.62 0.70 19.44
N GLN A 240 -24.57 1.38 19.91
CA GLN A 240 -23.43 0.74 20.57
C GLN A 240 -22.86 -0.40 19.72
N SER A 241 -23.01 -0.29 18.39
CA SER A 241 -22.67 -1.32 17.41
C SER A 241 -21.79 -0.78 16.29
N THR A 242 -21.26 0.43 16.50
CA THR A 242 -20.39 1.16 15.59
C THR A 242 -19.11 1.59 16.33
N PRO A 243 -17.98 1.80 15.65
CA PRO A 243 -17.80 1.71 14.21
C PRO A 243 -17.94 0.28 13.66
N ILE A 244 -18.49 0.13 12.47
CA ILE A 244 -18.39 -1.12 11.70
C ILE A 244 -16.98 -1.19 11.12
N LEU A 245 -16.30 -2.32 11.30
CA LEU A 245 -14.95 -2.56 10.78
C LEU A 245 -15.03 -3.25 9.42
N ALA A 246 -14.74 -2.53 8.34
CA ALA A 246 -14.89 -3.03 6.97
C ALA A 246 -13.51 -3.20 6.31
N SER A 247 -13.26 -4.37 5.72
CA SER A 247 -12.02 -4.61 4.97
C SER A 247 -12.07 -4.04 3.56
N ASP A 248 -10.93 -4.08 2.85
CA ASP A 248 -10.79 -3.47 1.53
C ASP A 248 -11.82 -3.96 0.49
N ASP A 249 -12.25 -5.23 0.55
CA ASP A 249 -13.17 -5.80 -0.43
C ASP A 249 -14.64 -5.80 0.03
N ALA A 250 -14.91 -5.27 1.23
CA ALA A 250 -16.25 -5.30 1.81
C ALA A 250 -17.25 -4.44 1.03
N GLN A 251 -18.51 -4.89 1.02
CA GLN A 251 -19.64 -4.18 0.41
C GLN A 251 -20.68 -3.86 1.47
N ILE A 252 -20.85 -2.58 1.79
CA ILE A 252 -21.74 -2.14 2.85
C ILE A 252 -22.79 -1.21 2.25
N ARG A 253 -24.06 -1.60 2.40
CA ARG A 253 -25.22 -0.74 2.19
C ARG A 253 -25.99 -0.60 3.50
N LEU A 254 -26.09 0.62 4.01
CA LEU A 254 -26.87 0.92 5.21
C LEU A 254 -27.96 1.94 4.88
N GLU A 255 -29.14 1.67 5.43
CA GLU A 255 -30.23 2.62 5.60
C GLU A 255 -30.67 2.50 7.06
N ALA A 256 -29.82 3.00 7.96
CA ALA A 256 -29.96 2.77 9.39
C ALA A 256 -29.82 4.05 10.21
N ASP A 257 -30.54 4.12 11.33
CA ASP A 257 -30.26 5.10 12.38
C ASP A 257 -29.12 4.57 13.25
N MET A 258 -28.01 5.29 13.27
CA MET A 258 -26.76 4.92 13.91
C MET A 258 -26.47 5.85 15.08
N MET A 259 -26.26 5.24 16.25
CA MET A 259 -26.03 5.93 17.51
C MET A 259 -24.88 5.28 18.28
N ASP A 260 -24.31 6.04 19.21
CA ASP A 260 -23.38 5.55 20.22
C ASP A 260 -22.17 4.82 19.60
N SER A 261 -21.44 5.48 18.70
CA SER A 261 -20.19 4.93 18.19
C SER A 261 -19.11 4.91 19.26
N ARG A 262 -18.28 3.85 19.27
CA ARG A 262 -17.07 3.75 20.11
C ARG A 262 -15.88 4.56 19.58
N ASP A 263 -16.04 5.16 18.42
CA ASP A 263 -15.04 6.02 17.80
C ASP A 263 -15.71 7.30 17.29
N ASP A 264 -14.93 8.22 16.74
CA ASP A 264 -15.43 9.46 16.15
C ASP A 264 -16.14 9.27 14.79
N HIS A 265 -16.40 8.02 14.37
CA HIS A 265 -17.09 7.69 13.13
C HIS A 265 -17.90 6.39 13.24
N HIS A 266 -18.88 6.17 12.35
CA HIS A 266 -19.73 4.97 12.38
C HIS A 266 -19.24 3.78 11.53
N VAL A 267 -18.32 4.00 10.58
CA VAL A 267 -17.72 2.93 9.77
C VAL A 267 -16.24 3.19 9.54
N THR A 268 -15.39 2.27 9.98
CA THR A 268 -13.97 2.25 9.60
C THR A 268 -13.82 1.39 8.35
N ALA A 269 -13.42 1.99 7.24
CA ALA A 269 -13.35 1.32 5.95
C ALA A 269 -11.93 1.14 5.43
N GLY A 270 -11.67 -0.02 4.81
CA GLY A 270 -10.54 -0.21 3.92
C GLY A 270 -10.62 0.70 2.68
N ILE A 271 -9.49 0.86 1.98
CA ILE A 271 -9.37 1.80 0.86
C ILE A 271 -10.26 1.47 -0.34
N MET A 272 -10.57 0.19 -0.56
CA MET A 272 -11.37 -0.27 -1.71
C MET A 272 -12.83 -0.57 -1.36
N THR A 273 -13.22 -0.42 -0.08
CA THR A 273 -14.56 -0.76 0.42
C THR A 273 -15.64 -0.05 -0.38
N THR A 274 -16.71 -0.75 -0.78
CA THR A 274 -17.89 -0.12 -1.37
C THR A 274 -18.85 0.31 -0.26
N LEU A 275 -19.14 1.61 -0.17
CA LEU A 275 -20.01 2.19 0.86
C LEU A 275 -21.22 2.89 0.21
N GLU A 276 -22.43 2.45 0.59
CA GLU A 276 -23.70 3.07 0.24
C GLU A 276 -24.50 3.37 1.51
N LEU A 277 -24.37 4.57 2.05
CA LEU A 277 -25.01 4.97 3.32
C LEU A 277 -26.16 5.98 3.12
N GLN A 278 -26.70 6.07 1.90
CA GLN A 278 -27.78 7.00 1.61
C GLN A 278 -29.05 6.61 2.37
N GLY A 279 -29.59 7.55 3.15
CA GLY A 279 -30.78 7.33 3.97
C GLY A 279 -30.49 6.93 5.41
N SER A 280 -29.23 6.67 5.75
CA SER A 280 -28.80 6.53 7.15
C SER A 280 -28.85 7.86 7.90
N ILE A 281 -29.05 7.78 9.21
CA ILE A 281 -29.10 8.91 10.12
C ILE A 281 -27.96 8.76 11.14
N VAL A 282 -27.25 9.84 11.41
CA VAL A 282 -26.22 9.94 12.45
C VAL A 282 -26.61 11.05 13.41
N GLN A 283 -26.43 10.80 14.71
CA GLN A 283 -26.73 11.77 15.76
C GLN A 283 -25.52 12.67 16.06
N GLY A 284 -25.76 13.98 16.13
CA GLY A 284 -24.71 14.98 16.36
C GLY A 284 -24.04 15.47 15.08
N ASN A 285 -23.00 16.28 15.25
CA ASN A 285 -22.27 16.91 14.14
C ASN A 285 -20.76 16.62 14.14
N LEU A 286 -20.22 16.02 15.20
CA LEU A 286 -18.80 15.68 15.30
C LEU A 286 -18.49 14.21 15.02
N VAL A 287 -19.48 13.32 15.07
CA VAL A 287 -19.28 11.90 14.72
C VAL A 287 -19.50 11.72 13.23
N ASP A 288 -18.50 11.24 12.52
CA ASP A 288 -18.52 11.08 11.07
C ASP A 288 -19.32 9.85 10.65
N TYR A 289 -19.84 9.85 9.40
CA TYR A 289 -20.47 8.63 8.88
C TYR A 289 -19.44 7.52 8.73
N TRP A 290 -18.26 7.86 8.20
CA TRP A 290 -17.22 6.88 7.93
C TRP A 290 -15.86 7.54 7.72
N GLU A 291 -14.83 6.75 7.96
CA GLU A 291 -13.45 7.06 7.63
C GLU A 291 -12.83 5.92 6.83
N ARG A 292 -12.05 6.25 5.79
CA ARG A 292 -11.14 5.28 5.18
C ARG A 292 -9.78 5.37 5.82
N GLN A 293 -9.27 4.23 6.28
CA GLN A 293 -7.97 4.15 6.91
C GLN A 293 -7.00 3.32 6.07
N LEU A 294 -5.76 3.78 5.96
CA LEU A 294 -4.73 3.17 5.13
C LEU A 294 -3.48 2.86 5.94
N GLU A 295 -3.05 1.61 5.87
CA GLU A 295 -1.68 1.19 6.16
C GLU A 295 -0.91 1.04 4.86
N GLN A 296 0.13 1.85 4.68
CA GLN A 296 0.87 1.93 3.42
C GLN A 296 2.34 1.57 3.58
N LYS A 297 2.86 0.88 2.57
CA LYS A 297 4.29 0.66 2.35
C LYS A 297 4.74 1.30 1.05
N ILE A 298 5.95 1.84 1.03
CA ILE A 298 6.57 2.40 -0.18
C ILE A 298 7.86 1.64 -0.47
N GLN A 299 7.94 1.04 -1.65
CA GLN A 299 9.12 0.36 -2.16
C GLN A 299 9.99 1.32 -2.96
N PHE A 300 11.22 1.51 -2.52
CA PHE A 300 12.27 2.24 -3.23
C PHE A 300 13.22 1.26 -3.93
N ARG A 301 13.98 1.75 -4.91
CA ARG A 301 15.02 0.96 -5.58
C ARG A 301 16.32 0.88 -4.79
N ALA A 302 16.47 1.70 -3.74
CA ALA A 302 17.66 1.76 -2.90
C ALA A 302 17.32 1.73 -1.40
N ASN A 303 18.27 1.32 -0.58
CA ASN A 303 18.15 1.25 0.89
C ASN A 303 18.76 2.44 1.65
N GLU A 304 19.26 3.47 0.96
CA GLU A 304 19.73 4.73 1.56
C GLU A 304 18.80 5.90 1.17
N VAL A 305 17.53 5.78 1.56
CA VAL A 305 16.48 6.79 1.32
C VAL A 305 15.85 7.24 2.63
N ILE A 306 15.62 8.55 2.75
CA ILE A 306 14.90 9.18 3.87
C ILE A 306 13.86 10.13 3.28
N ALA A 307 12.61 10.01 3.73
CA ALA A 307 11.51 10.85 3.28
C ALA A 307 10.61 11.29 4.44
N SER A 308 9.89 12.40 4.24
CA SER A 308 8.81 12.88 5.10
C SER A 308 7.54 13.05 4.27
N MET A 309 6.37 13.01 4.91
CA MET A 309 5.10 13.22 4.24
C MET A 309 4.50 14.52 4.76
N THR A 310 4.09 15.42 3.86
CA THR A 310 3.34 16.63 4.20
C THR A 310 1.86 16.40 3.93
N ASP A 311 0.99 17.13 4.64
CA ASP A 311 -0.47 17.00 4.55
C ASP A 311 -0.94 15.55 4.75
N PHE A 312 -0.30 14.85 5.68
CA PHE A 312 -0.48 13.43 5.98
C PHE A 312 -1.54 13.22 7.07
N GLY A 313 -2.52 12.38 6.79
CA GLY A 313 -3.62 12.02 7.66
C GLY A 313 -4.63 13.13 7.89
N TYR A 314 -5.57 12.86 8.79
CA TYR A 314 -6.46 13.85 9.38
C TYR A 314 -6.24 13.91 10.90
N PRO A 315 -6.14 15.10 11.51
CA PRO A 315 -5.90 16.38 10.83
C PRO A 315 -4.58 16.33 10.02
N PRO A 316 -4.43 17.14 8.96
CA PRO A 316 -3.22 17.10 8.13
C PRO A 316 -1.98 17.52 8.91
N GLU A 317 -0.97 16.65 8.93
CA GLU A 317 0.30 16.90 9.62
C GLU A 317 1.51 16.64 8.71
N THR A 318 2.70 17.02 9.20
CA THR A 318 3.97 16.63 8.57
C THR A 318 4.68 15.60 9.43
N THR A 319 5.02 14.45 8.83
CA THR A 319 5.72 13.39 9.57
C THR A 319 7.17 13.79 9.86
N ASN A 320 7.73 13.18 10.91
CA ASN A 320 9.19 13.15 11.05
C ASN A 320 9.82 12.39 9.86
N PRO A 321 11.10 12.64 9.53
CA PRO A 321 11.80 11.88 8.49
C PRO A 321 11.84 10.38 8.82
N ILE A 322 11.40 9.56 7.86
CA ILE A 322 11.32 8.11 7.94
C ILE A 322 12.39 7.52 7.00
N PRO A 323 13.32 6.70 7.50
CA PRO A 323 14.25 5.96 6.66
C PRO A 323 13.60 4.68 6.09
N VAL A 324 14.07 4.23 4.93
CA VAL A 324 13.77 2.87 4.42
C VAL A 324 14.54 1.80 5.21
N ASP A 325 14.06 0.56 5.13
CA ASP A 325 14.78 -0.61 5.62
C ASP A 325 15.88 -1.11 4.65
N ALA A 326 16.55 -2.20 5.00
CA ALA A 326 17.62 -2.80 4.20
C ALA A 326 17.17 -3.30 2.81
N ASN A 327 15.86 -3.54 2.63
CA ASN A 327 15.22 -3.96 1.39
C ASN A 327 14.60 -2.77 0.62
N GLY A 328 14.86 -1.54 1.06
CA GLY A 328 14.33 -0.32 0.45
C GLY A 328 12.83 -0.12 0.70
N LEU A 329 12.27 -0.76 1.73
CA LEU A 329 10.86 -0.66 2.07
C LEU A 329 10.67 0.36 3.20
N MET A 330 9.76 1.30 3.00
CA MET A 330 9.31 2.25 4.02
C MET A 330 7.90 1.88 4.47
N THR A 331 7.68 1.75 5.79
CA THR A 331 6.33 1.54 6.35
C THR A 331 5.85 2.85 6.96
N LEU A 332 4.66 3.29 6.56
CA LEU A 332 4.05 4.52 7.08
C LEU A 332 3.15 4.20 8.27
N PRO A 333 2.96 5.17 9.19
CA PRO A 333 1.90 5.06 10.19
C PRO A 333 0.53 4.90 9.52
N LYS A 334 -0.36 4.15 10.17
CA LYS A 334 -1.78 4.10 9.80
C LYS A 334 -2.37 5.51 9.86
N ARG A 335 -3.21 5.87 8.89
CA ARG A 335 -3.84 7.20 8.83
C ARG A 335 -5.21 7.16 8.17
N THR A 336 -6.02 8.17 8.44
CA THR A 336 -7.27 8.45 7.73
C THR A 336 -6.97 9.20 6.43
N VAL A 337 -7.47 8.68 5.31
CA VAL A 337 -7.22 9.21 3.95
C VAL A 337 -8.46 9.79 3.28
N GLU A 338 -9.64 9.48 3.80
CA GLU A 338 -10.92 10.00 3.33
C GLU A 338 -11.93 9.98 4.48
N ILE A 339 -12.75 11.02 4.60
CA ILE A 339 -13.77 11.17 5.65
C ILE A 339 -15.09 11.55 4.99
N GLY A 340 -16.16 10.83 5.32
CA GLY A 340 -17.53 11.27 5.08
C GLY A 340 -18.12 11.88 6.35
N PHE A 341 -18.14 13.22 6.41
CA PHE A 341 -18.65 13.95 7.58
C PHE A 341 -20.17 13.79 7.74
N SER A 342 -20.65 13.95 8.96
CA SER A 342 -22.08 13.92 9.32
C SER A 342 -22.98 14.87 8.50
N ASP A 343 -22.42 15.96 7.96
CA ASP A 343 -23.14 16.91 7.11
C ASP A 343 -23.25 16.49 5.62
N GLY A 344 -22.68 15.32 5.28
CA GLY A 344 -22.67 14.75 3.94
C GLY A 344 -21.54 15.27 3.04
N THR A 345 -20.66 16.14 3.55
CA THR A 345 -19.44 16.52 2.83
C THR A 345 -18.38 15.42 2.91
N ILE A 346 -17.49 15.39 1.91
CA ILE A 346 -16.39 14.43 1.84
C ILE A 346 -15.08 15.19 1.83
N TRP A 347 -14.15 14.79 2.70
CA TRP A 347 -12.76 15.23 2.68
C TRP A 347 -11.85 14.10 2.20
N ASN A 348 -10.81 14.48 1.46
CA ASN A 348 -9.81 13.57 0.91
C ASN A 348 -8.41 14.09 1.27
N GLU A 349 -7.53 13.17 1.69
CA GLU A 349 -6.12 13.46 1.94
C GLU A 349 -5.43 13.95 0.65
N GLN A 350 -4.49 14.90 0.80
CA GLN A 350 -3.69 15.45 -0.29
C GLN A 350 -2.19 15.34 0.01
N ALA A 351 -1.78 14.21 0.62
CA ALA A 351 -0.44 14.01 1.12
C ALA A 351 0.60 14.04 -0.02
N THR A 352 1.77 14.58 0.29
CA THR A 352 2.91 14.62 -0.64
C THR A 352 4.12 13.96 0.01
N ILE A 353 4.75 13.02 -0.69
CA ILE A 353 6.05 12.49 -0.27
C ILE A 353 7.14 13.51 -0.60
N VAL A 354 7.97 13.83 0.38
CA VAL A 354 9.11 14.75 0.28
C VAL A 354 10.38 13.96 0.56
N ILE A 355 11.19 13.76 -0.48
CA ILE A 355 12.46 13.04 -0.32
C ILE A 355 13.51 13.96 0.28
N ASN A 356 13.89 13.69 1.53
CA ASN A 356 14.95 14.45 2.20
C ASN A 356 16.35 14.00 1.72
N SER A 357 16.50 12.70 1.42
CA SER A 357 17.74 12.14 0.90
C SER A 357 17.44 10.87 0.09
N TYR A 358 18.03 10.77 -1.11
CA TYR A 358 18.07 9.55 -1.91
C TYR A 358 19.48 9.42 -2.46
N LYS A 359 20.29 8.60 -1.79
CA LYS A 359 21.72 8.48 -2.07
C LYS A 359 22.10 7.06 -2.49
N THR A 360 23.08 7.00 -3.37
CA THR A 360 23.74 5.80 -3.87
C THR A 360 25.21 6.14 -4.11
N ALA A 361 26.03 5.12 -4.38
CA ALA A 361 27.42 5.34 -4.81
C ALA A 361 27.54 6.25 -6.07
N TRP A 362 26.52 6.29 -6.93
CA TRP A 362 26.56 7.08 -8.17
C TRP A 362 26.31 8.58 -7.99
N ASN A 363 25.66 9.00 -6.89
CA ASN A 363 25.37 10.42 -6.61
C ASN A 363 25.89 10.90 -5.25
N ALA A 364 26.95 10.26 -4.74
CA ALA A 364 27.57 10.64 -3.47
C ALA A 364 27.96 12.14 -3.42
N GLN A 365 28.39 12.70 -4.56
CA GLN A 365 28.78 14.10 -4.72
C GLN A 365 27.84 14.90 -5.64
N LEU A 366 26.76 14.27 -6.12
CA LEU A 366 25.80 14.86 -7.05
C LEU A 366 24.47 15.14 -6.35
N SER A 367 23.52 15.69 -7.10
CA SER A 367 22.16 15.93 -6.64
C SER A 367 21.47 14.61 -6.20
N PRO A 368 20.61 14.64 -5.17
CA PRO A 368 19.79 13.49 -4.79
C PRO A 368 18.83 13.08 -5.90
N TYR A 369 18.48 11.80 -5.97
CA TYR A 369 17.52 11.27 -6.96
C TYR A 369 16.05 11.38 -6.54
N GLY A 370 15.77 12.07 -5.45
CA GLY A 370 14.41 12.28 -4.97
C GLY A 370 13.69 13.41 -5.70
N SER A 371 12.38 13.30 -5.78
CA SER A 371 11.44 14.38 -6.11
C SER A 371 10.27 14.38 -5.15
N ASN A 372 9.60 15.53 -5.04
CA ASN A 372 8.37 15.64 -4.27
C ASN A 372 7.21 15.27 -5.16
N GLU A 373 6.40 14.29 -4.75
CA GLU A 373 5.30 13.76 -5.55
C GLU A 373 4.06 13.58 -4.68
N PRO A 374 2.85 13.67 -5.23
CA PRO A 374 1.64 13.23 -4.53
C PRO A 374 1.82 11.79 -4.04
N LEU A 375 1.46 11.53 -2.80
CA LEU A 375 1.50 10.19 -2.22
C LEU A 375 0.25 9.42 -2.68
N PRO A 376 0.40 8.31 -3.41
CA PRO A 376 -0.74 7.50 -3.82
C PRO A 376 -1.47 6.90 -2.62
N ILE A 377 -2.80 6.76 -2.73
CA ILE A 377 -3.64 6.11 -1.72
C ILE A 377 -3.79 4.63 -2.11
N GLU A 378 -2.79 3.82 -1.76
CA GLU A 378 -2.74 2.38 -1.99
C GLU A 378 -1.86 1.71 -0.93
N SER A 379 -2.07 0.41 -0.67
CA SER A 379 -1.35 -0.32 0.40
C SER A 379 0.14 -0.53 0.09
N LEU A 380 0.52 -0.66 -1.19
CA LEU A 380 1.90 -0.77 -1.64
C LEU A 380 2.16 0.14 -2.83
N THR A 381 3.02 1.14 -2.65
CA THR A 381 3.45 2.05 -3.71
C THR A 381 4.89 1.75 -4.12
N ASN A 382 5.14 1.62 -5.42
CA ASN A 382 6.51 1.64 -5.94
C ASN A 382 6.92 3.08 -6.21
N TYR A 383 7.89 3.60 -5.44
CA TYR A 383 8.36 4.96 -5.64
C TYR A 383 9.09 5.09 -6.97
N THR A 384 8.71 6.12 -7.71
CA THR A 384 9.41 6.55 -8.92
C THR A 384 9.71 8.04 -8.81
N SER A 385 10.79 8.47 -9.45
CA SER A 385 11.14 9.87 -9.58
C SER A 385 11.66 10.11 -10.98
N SER A 386 11.38 11.29 -11.55
CA SER A 386 12.00 11.74 -12.79
C SER A 386 13.53 11.81 -12.67
N ASN A 387 14.04 12.07 -11.47
CA ASN A 387 15.46 12.30 -11.20
C ASN A 387 16.28 11.00 -11.05
N LEU A 388 15.72 9.83 -11.38
CA LEU A 388 16.48 8.58 -11.38
C LEU A 388 17.31 8.46 -12.66
N PRO A 389 18.57 7.99 -12.60
CA PRO A 389 19.36 7.69 -13.79
C PRO A 389 18.86 6.42 -14.47
N ILE A 390 19.03 6.34 -15.79
CA ILE A 390 18.74 5.15 -16.60
C ILE A 390 19.83 5.02 -17.66
N LEU A 391 20.69 4.03 -17.53
CA LEU A 391 21.89 3.89 -18.34
C LEU A 391 21.78 2.79 -19.39
N SER A 392 22.32 3.06 -20.58
CA SER A 392 22.63 2.06 -21.60
C SER A 392 24.07 2.22 -22.07
N ILE A 393 24.80 1.11 -22.20
CA ILE A 393 26.08 1.11 -22.91
C ILE A 393 25.74 0.96 -24.39
N ASP A 394 26.06 1.96 -25.20
CA ASP A 394 25.67 2.00 -26.61
C ASP A 394 26.68 1.27 -27.49
N SER A 395 27.98 1.41 -27.19
CA SER A 395 29.05 0.75 -27.93
C SER A 395 30.37 0.74 -27.17
N ILE A 396 31.23 -0.25 -27.44
CA ILE A 396 32.62 -0.31 -26.96
C ILE A 396 33.54 -0.62 -28.15
N THR A 397 34.33 0.36 -28.56
CA THR A 397 35.10 0.30 -29.81
C THR A 397 36.61 0.43 -29.55
N PRO A 398 37.47 -0.41 -30.12
CA PRO A 398 38.92 -0.27 -30.03
C PRO A 398 39.46 0.79 -31.01
N GLU A 399 40.58 1.44 -30.68
CA GLU A 399 41.30 2.36 -31.58
C GLU A 399 41.86 1.64 -32.83
N GLN A 400 42.11 0.33 -32.71
CA GLN A 400 42.62 -0.50 -33.80
C GLN A 400 42.09 -1.95 -33.70
N GLU A 401 41.98 -2.66 -34.81
CA GLU A 401 41.42 -4.03 -34.79
C GLU A 401 42.51 -5.11 -34.62
N THR A 402 43.78 -4.71 -34.57
CA THR A 402 44.92 -5.64 -34.43
C THR A 402 46.01 -5.02 -33.58
N ASN A 403 46.55 -5.79 -32.63
CA ASN A 403 47.67 -5.36 -31.79
C ASN A 403 48.59 -6.52 -31.40
N SER A 404 49.75 -6.23 -30.81
CA SER A 404 50.64 -7.27 -30.23
C SER A 404 50.26 -7.56 -28.78
N ILE A 405 50.39 -8.82 -28.33
CA ILE A 405 50.32 -9.15 -26.89
C ILE A 405 51.36 -8.33 -26.11
N ASP A 406 51.13 -8.16 -24.81
CA ASP A 406 51.95 -7.32 -23.91
C ASP A 406 51.98 -5.83 -24.29
N SER A 407 51.10 -5.39 -25.19
CA SER A 407 50.92 -3.99 -25.55
C SER A 407 49.51 -3.51 -25.19
N ARG A 408 49.34 -2.18 -25.15
CA ARG A 408 48.07 -1.53 -24.81
C ARG A 408 47.31 -1.14 -26.06
N ILE A 409 46.01 -1.34 -26.02
CA ILE A 409 45.07 -0.74 -26.99
C ILE A 409 44.19 0.27 -26.26
N LYS A 410 43.90 1.41 -26.90
CA LYS A 410 42.86 2.30 -26.38
C LYS A 410 41.49 1.79 -26.80
N MET A 411 40.56 1.83 -25.87
CA MET A 411 39.15 1.52 -26.02
C MET A 411 38.36 2.79 -25.75
N ASN A 412 37.25 2.96 -26.45
CA ASN A 412 36.28 4.00 -26.19
C ASN A 412 34.90 3.37 -25.93
N ALA A 413 34.33 3.60 -24.76
CA ALA A 413 32.96 3.21 -24.46
C ALA A 413 32.05 4.43 -24.55
N THR A 414 30.91 4.29 -25.22
CA THR A 414 29.86 5.30 -25.32
C THR A 414 28.65 4.85 -24.51
N ILE A 415 28.17 5.70 -23.62
CA ILE A 415 27.11 5.41 -22.66
C ILE A 415 26.09 6.55 -22.70
N THR A 416 24.80 6.19 -22.75
CA THR A 416 23.68 7.13 -22.69
C THR A 416 22.98 7.04 -21.34
N ASN A 417 22.68 8.19 -20.74
CA ASN A 417 21.77 8.31 -19.61
C ASN A 417 20.44 8.88 -20.09
N SER A 418 19.43 8.03 -20.23
CA SER A 418 18.08 8.45 -20.64
C SER A 418 17.20 8.92 -19.47
N GLY A 419 17.69 8.85 -18.23
CA GLY A 419 17.04 9.43 -17.06
C GLY A 419 17.47 10.87 -16.83
N GLU A 420 16.79 11.60 -15.94
CA GLU A 420 17.11 13.02 -15.67
C GLU A 420 18.15 13.19 -14.55
N GLY A 421 18.44 12.13 -13.80
CA GLY A 421 19.43 12.17 -12.72
C GLY A 421 20.86 11.98 -13.21
N ASP A 422 21.77 12.87 -12.81
CA ASP A 422 23.20 12.71 -13.08
C ASP A 422 23.77 11.47 -12.41
N ALA A 423 24.69 10.76 -13.08
CA ALA A 423 25.31 9.56 -12.53
C ALA A 423 26.82 9.57 -12.71
N ARG A 424 27.56 9.34 -11.63
CA ARG A 424 29.00 9.09 -11.65
C ARG A 424 29.26 7.59 -11.53
N ILE A 425 29.60 6.96 -12.65
CA ILE A 425 29.67 5.52 -12.78
C ILE A 425 31.09 5.00 -12.99
N ALA A 426 31.26 3.70 -12.79
CA ALA A 426 32.48 2.97 -13.11
C ALA A 426 32.13 1.76 -13.98
N LEU A 427 32.98 1.43 -14.96
CA LEU A 427 32.81 0.25 -15.80
C LEU A 427 33.66 -0.91 -15.28
N GLU A 428 33.10 -2.12 -15.31
CA GLU A 428 33.83 -3.37 -15.06
C GLU A 428 33.81 -4.22 -16.34
N CYS A 429 34.98 -4.73 -16.73
CA CYS A 429 35.18 -5.43 -18.00
C CYS A 429 35.71 -6.85 -17.77
N PHE A 430 35.17 -7.82 -18.50
CA PHE A 430 35.55 -9.22 -18.46
C PHE A 430 35.94 -9.73 -19.85
N LEU A 431 36.85 -10.71 -19.89
CA LEU A 431 37.14 -11.49 -21.09
C LEU A 431 36.08 -12.57 -21.28
N GLY A 432 35.98 -13.13 -22.50
CA GLY A 432 34.98 -14.17 -22.82
C GLY A 432 35.08 -15.47 -21.99
N ASN A 433 36.16 -15.65 -21.22
CA ASN A 433 36.34 -16.75 -20.26
C ASN A 433 35.83 -16.40 -18.84
N GLY A 434 35.29 -15.19 -18.62
CA GLY A 434 34.80 -14.67 -17.34
C GLY A 434 35.87 -14.07 -16.43
N SER A 435 37.15 -14.04 -16.83
CA SER A 435 38.20 -13.36 -16.06
C SER A 435 38.16 -11.85 -16.27
N VAL A 436 38.55 -11.09 -15.24
CA VAL A 436 38.62 -9.61 -15.31
C VAL A 436 39.64 -9.20 -16.37
N ALA A 437 39.23 -8.34 -17.29
CA ALA A 437 40.12 -7.78 -18.31
C ALA A 437 41.11 -6.78 -17.69
N ASP A 438 42.37 -6.80 -18.12
CA ASP A 438 43.36 -5.81 -17.66
C ASP A 438 43.13 -4.47 -18.37
N VAL A 439 42.36 -3.60 -17.72
CA VAL A 439 42.03 -2.26 -18.22
C VAL A 439 42.72 -1.11 -17.47
N GLY A 440 43.69 -1.43 -16.61
CA GLY A 440 44.43 -0.42 -15.83
C GLY A 440 43.62 0.26 -14.70
N GLY A 441 42.49 -0.34 -14.29
CA GLY A 441 41.55 0.16 -13.28
C GLY A 441 40.14 0.32 -13.85
N TYR A 442 39.18 0.74 -13.02
CA TYR A 442 37.82 0.97 -13.50
C TYR A 442 37.73 2.31 -14.26
N PRO A 443 37.30 2.33 -15.53
CA PRO A 443 36.98 3.57 -16.24
C PRO A 443 35.84 4.30 -15.51
N ILE A 444 36.05 5.57 -15.16
CA ILE A 444 35.07 6.40 -14.43
C ILE A 444 34.65 7.56 -15.31
N LEU A 445 33.35 7.82 -15.36
CA LEU A 445 32.78 9.00 -15.99
C LEU A 445 31.54 9.48 -15.23
N GLU A 446 31.27 10.77 -15.36
CA GLU A 446 30.04 11.40 -14.90
C GLU A 446 29.19 11.69 -16.14
N ILE A 447 27.95 11.25 -16.13
CA ILE A 447 27.02 11.39 -17.25
C ILE A 447 25.81 12.16 -16.72
N PRO A 448 25.63 13.42 -17.11
CA PRO A 448 24.44 14.18 -16.78
C PRO A 448 23.16 13.50 -17.29
N GLY A 449 22.03 13.84 -16.67
CA GLY A 449 20.72 13.38 -17.13
C GLY A 449 20.44 13.75 -18.59
N GLY A 450 19.88 12.83 -19.37
CA GLY A 450 19.51 13.03 -20.78
C GLY A 450 20.68 13.11 -21.77
N GLU A 451 21.93 12.87 -21.33
CA GLU A 451 23.12 13.02 -22.15
C GLU A 451 23.80 11.69 -22.51
N THR A 452 24.62 11.73 -23.56
CA THR A 452 25.50 10.64 -23.99
C THR A 452 26.95 11.07 -23.86
N HIS A 453 27.76 10.30 -23.12
CA HIS A 453 29.17 10.59 -22.90
C HIS A 453 30.03 9.41 -23.31
N SER A 454 31.33 9.65 -23.52
CA SER A 454 32.28 8.59 -23.83
C SER A 454 33.48 8.63 -22.91
N VAL A 455 34.03 7.46 -22.58
CA VAL A 455 35.22 7.30 -21.76
C VAL A 455 36.27 6.49 -22.51
N GLU A 456 37.48 7.05 -22.59
CA GLU A 456 38.65 6.33 -23.09
C GLU A 456 39.33 5.55 -21.96
N PHE A 457 39.67 4.29 -22.22
CA PHE A 457 40.46 3.46 -21.31
C PHE A 457 41.43 2.58 -22.10
N ASN A 458 42.38 1.93 -21.42
CA ASN A 458 43.30 1.02 -22.09
C ASN A 458 42.86 -0.42 -21.84
N TRP A 459 43.19 -1.34 -22.75
CA TRP A 459 43.09 -2.77 -22.55
C TRP A 459 44.42 -3.43 -22.92
N ASN A 460 44.92 -4.30 -22.04
CA ASN A 460 46.09 -5.15 -22.28
C ASN A 460 45.67 -6.61 -22.41
N MET A 461 46.34 -7.33 -23.30
CA MET A 461 46.13 -8.76 -23.48
C MET A 461 47.47 -9.50 -23.51
N PHE A 462 47.49 -10.66 -22.88
CA PHE A 462 48.70 -11.47 -22.69
C PHE A 462 48.68 -12.76 -23.50
N GLU A 463 47.55 -13.07 -24.15
CA GLU A 463 47.39 -14.26 -24.98
C GLU A 463 47.02 -13.88 -26.42
N PRO A 464 47.60 -14.53 -27.43
CA PRO A 464 47.29 -14.26 -28.83
C PRO A 464 45.93 -14.86 -29.22
N GLY A 465 45.22 -14.20 -30.14
CA GLY A 465 43.94 -14.65 -30.66
C GLY A 465 42.95 -13.50 -30.89
N ASN A 466 41.80 -13.83 -31.48
CA ASN A 466 40.68 -12.91 -31.60
C ASN A 466 39.88 -12.92 -30.29
N THR A 467 39.69 -11.77 -29.67
CA THR A 467 38.92 -11.66 -28.44
C THR A 467 38.16 -10.35 -28.37
N THR A 468 37.09 -10.34 -27.58
CA THR A 468 36.31 -9.17 -27.17
C THR A 468 36.48 -8.96 -25.66
N ILE A 469 36.09 -7.78 -25.18
CA ILE A 469 35.80 -7.56 -23.76
C ILE A 469 34.30 -7.31 -23.60
N ASN A 470 33.71 -7.82 -22.54
CA ASN A 470 32.34 -7.58 -22.13
C ASN A 470 32.36 -6.60 -20.95
N CYS A 471 31.87 -5.37 -21.13
CA CYS A 471 31.89 -4.39 -20.04
C CYS A 471 30.48 -3.98 -19.64
N GLY A 472 30.24 -3.91 -18.33
CA GLY A 472 28.99 -3.43 -17.72
C GLY A 472 29.25 -2.29 -16.73
N VAL A 473 28.18 -1.60 -16.34
CA VAL A 473 28.24 -0.58 -15.30
C VAL A 473 28.21 -1.23 -13.92
N ILE A 474 29.14 -0.86 -13.05
CA ILE A 474 29.16 -1.29 -11.65
C ILE A 474 27.95 -0.69 -10.93
N GLN A 475 27.01 -1.55 -10.53
CA GLN A 475 25.81 -1.16 -9.80
C GLN A 475 26.15 -0.71 -8.37
N PRO A 476 25.47 0.31 -7.82
CA PRO A 476 25.62 0.69 -6.42
C PRO A 476 25.18 -0.45 -5.49
N SER A 477 25.92 -0.70 -4.41
CA SER A 477 25.53 -1.68 -3.39
C SER A 477 24.26 -1.29 -2.62
N GLN A 478 23.85 -0.02 -2.70
CA GLN A 478 22.59 0.46 -2.13
C GLN A 478 21.36 -0.02 -2.89
N LEU A 479 21.51 -0.48 -4.15
CA LEU A 479 20.37 -0.95 -4.92
C LEU A 479 19.84 -2.26 -4.34
N VAL A 480 18.54 -2.26 -4.04
CA VAL A 480 17.82 -3.43 -3.52
C VAL A 480 17.09 -4.18 -4.64
N ILE A 481 16.93 -3.55 -5.80
CA ILE A 481 16.40 -4.14 -7.02
C ILE A 481 17.51 -4.10 -8.07
N ALA A 482 18.07 -5.27 -8.40
CA ALA A 482 19.18 -5.38 -9.33
C ALA A 482 18.81 -4.84 -10.73
N GLY A 483 19.76 -4.15 -11.38
CA GLY A 483 19.58 -3.61 -12.73
C GLY A 483 18.59 -2.44 -12.83
N SER A 484 18.08 -1.91 -11.71
CA SER A 484 17.01 -0.90 -11.73
C SER A 484 17.39 0.44 -12.38
N TYR A 485 18.69 0.68 -12.59
CA TYR A 485 19.23 1.85 -13.31
C TYR A 485 19.87 1.48 -14.65
N GLY A 486 19.72 0.25 -15.14
CA GLY A 486 20.33 -0.21 -16.39
C GLY A 486 21.86 -0.34 -16.32
N GLY A 487 22.52 -0.21 -17.47
CA GLY A 487 23.97 -0.38 -17.59
C GLY A 487 24.40 -1.84 -17.77
N GLU A 488 23.54 -2.66 -18.36
CA GLU A 488 23.81 -4.08 -18.65
C GLU A 488 25.08 -4.25 -19.52
N PRO A 489 25.81 -5.36 -19.37
CA PRO A 489 27.07 -5.54 -20.08
C PRO A 489 26.91 -5.66 -21.60
N VAL A 490 27.82 -5.03 -22.34
CA VAL A 490 27.89 -5.07 -23.81
C VAL A 490 29.27 -5.53 -24.25
N ASP A 491 29.31 -6.32 -25.32
CA ASP A 491 30.56 -6.77 -25.94
C ASP A 491 31.20 -5.64 -26.77
N SER A 492 32.53 -5.57 -26.72
CA SER A 492 33.30 -4.76 -27.64
C SER A 492 33.36 -5.36 -29.04
N ASP A 493 33.78 -4.54 -30.00
CA ASP A 493 34.28 -5.08 -31.27
C ASP A 493 35.48 -6.02 -31.03
N VAL A 494 35.71 -6.92 -31.98
CA VAL A 494 36.78 -7.94 -31.89
C VAL A 494 38.14 -7.30 -32.13
N VAL A 495 39.11 -7.63 -31.27
CA VAL A 495 40.52 -7.29 -31.45
C VAL A 495 41.33 -8.55 -31.70
N MET A 496 42.17 -8.54 -32.75
CA MET A 496 43.13 -9.59 -33.05
C MET A 496 44.46 -9.32 -32.34
N TRP A 497 44.81 -10.15 -31.37
CA TRP A 497 46.08 -10.10 -30.65
C TRP A 497 47.10 -11.04 -31.27
N THR A 498 48.25 -10.49 -31.64
CA THR A 498 49.34 -11.21 -32.31
C THR A 498 50.48 -11.44 -31.32
N ALA A 499 51.10 -12.62 -31.35
CA ALA A 499 52.28 -12.87 -30.53
C ALA A 499 53.39 -11.87 -30.89
N ALA A 500 54.04 -11.29 -29.88
CA ALA A 500 55.17 -10.41 -30.11
C ALA A 500 56.20 -11.16 -30.97
N ILE A 501 56.60 -10.56 -32.10
CA ILE A 501 57.72 -11.09 -32.87
C ILE A 501 58.95 -10.86 -31.98
N GLN A 502 59.41 -11.88 -31.27
CA GLN A 502 60.73 -11.83 -30.66
C GLN A 502 61.71 -11.61 -31.82
N GLN A 503 62.22 -10.38 -31.95
CA GLN A 503 63.56 -10.23 -32.47
C GLN A 503 64.46 -10.90 -31.43
N GLU A 504 64.76 -12.17 -31.64
CA GLU A 504 65.95 -12.74 -31.04
C GLU A 504 67.10 -11.82 -31.42
N SER A 505 67.62 -11.11 -30.43
CA SER A 505 68.83 -10.32 -30.50
C SER A 505 70.01 -11.27 -30.65
N GLY A 506 70.16 -11.81 -31.86
CA GLY A 506 71.16 -12.83 -32.15
C GLY A 506 71.04 -13.40 -33.56
N LEU A 507 71.59 -12.66 -34.53
CA LEU A 507 71.88 -13.13 -35.90
C LEU A 507 70.68 -13.55 -36.77
N GLY A 508 70.09 -12.53 -37.40
CA GLY A 508 69.89 -12.46 -38.85
C GLY A 508 69.21 -13.63 -39.54
N VAL A 509 67.87 -13.67 -39.51
CA VAL A 509 67.05 -14.18 -40.63
C VAL A 509 65.78 -13.33 -40.72
N LEU A 510 65.61 -12.61 -41.84
CA LEU A 510 64.39 -11.90 -42.24
C LEU A 510 63.20 -12.88 -42.39
N PRO A 511 61.93 -12.41 -42.29
CA PRO A 511 60.77 -13.27 -42.38
C PRO A 511 60.61 -13.85 -43.79
N ILE A 512 60.90 -15.14 -43.91
CA ILE A 512 60.71 -15.95 -45.13
C ILE A 512 59.24 -15.94 -45.58
N ILE A 513 58.27 -15.63 -44.70
CA ILE A 513 56.84 -15.69 -45.02
C ILE A 513 56.40 -14.58 -45.99
N VAL A 514 56.93 -13.35 -45.89
CA VAL A 514 56.58 -12.27 -46.84
C VAL A 514 57.28 -12.47 -48.19
N VAL A 515 58.51 -12.98 -48.19
CA VAL A 515 59.24 -13.30 -49.43
C VAL A 515 58.64 -14.53 -50.14
N VAL A 516 58.17 -15.54 -49.40
CA VAL A 516 57.45 -16.69 -49.97
C VAL A 516 56.09 -16.27 -50.53
N PHE A 517 55.36 -15.36 -49.89
CA PHE A 517 54.12 -14.83 -50.46
C PHE A 517 54.36 -13.99 -51.73
N ILE A 518 55.39 -13.13 -51.76
CA ILE A 518 55.73 -12.36 -52.97
C ILE A 518 56.26 -13.25 -54.09
N LEU A 519 57.01 -14.32 -53.78
CA LEU A 519 57.48 -15.30 -54.78
C LEU A 519 56.35 -16.20 -55.29
N LEU A 520 55.40 -16.60 -54.44
CA LEU A 520 54.24 -17.41 -54.86
C LEU A 520 53.24 -16.59 -55.70
N VAL A 521 53.01 -15.33 -55.33
CA VAL A 521 52.17 -14.41 -56.12
C VAL A 521 52.88 -14.00 -57.43
N GLY A 522 54.19 -13.75 -57.40
CA GLY A 522 54.98 -13.44 -58.59
C GLY A 522 55.09 -14.61 -59.58
N ALA A 523 55.28 -15.83 -59.10
CA ALA A 523 55.30 -17.03 -59.94
C ALA A 523 53.91 -17.38 -60.49
N GLY A 524 52.85 -17.14 -59.71
CA GLY A 524 51.46 -17.30 -60.15
C GLY A 524 51.07 -16.32 -61.28
N ILE A 525 51.51 -15.07 -61.18
CA ILE A 525 51.26 -14.04 -62.21
C ILE A 525 52.07 -14.31 -63.49
N TRP A 526 53.31 -14.83 -63.40
CA TRP A 526 54.11 -15.18 -64.57
C TRP A 526 53.58 -16.42 -65.33
N ILE A 527 53.06 -17.42 -64.61
CA ILE A 527 52.42 -18.61 -65.23
C ILE A 527 51.08 -18.27 -65.89
N LEU A 528 50.33 -17.30 -65.37
CA LEU A 528 49.09 -16.80 -65.99
C LEU A 528 49.35 -15.92 -67.23
N GLN A 529 50.50 -15.23 -67.32
CA GLN A 529 50.89 -14.45 -68.51
C GLN A 529 51.52 -15.31 -69.63
N VAL A 530 52.13 -16.46 -69.31
CA VAL A 530 52.67 -17.41 -70.32
C VAL A 530 51.60 -18.38 -70.86
N SER A 531 50.56 -18.68 -70.08
CA SER A 531 49.44 -19.52 -70.53
C SER A 531 48.38 -18.77 -71.36
N THR A 532 48.32 -17.44 -71.28
CA THR A 532 47.41 -16.61 -72.09
C THR A 532 48.01 -16.15 -73.44
N SER A 533 49.34 -16.13 -73.59
CA SER A 533 50.00 -15.86 -74.88
C SER A 533 50.10 -17.07 -75.82
N SER A 534 49.92 -18.30 -75.30
CA SER A 534 49.86 -19.54 -76.08
C SER A 534 48.42 -19.95 -76.48
N ALA A 535 47.40 -19.24 -75.98
CA ALA A 535 46.02 -19.34 -76.43
C ALA A 535 45.73 -18.38 -77.61
N ASN A 536 46.33 -17.18 -77.64
CA ASN A 536 46.11 -16.22 -78.73
C ASN A 536 46.89 -16.53 -80.02
N ALA A 537 47.95 -17.36 -79.97
CA ALA A 537 48.68 -17.81 -81.16
C ALA A 537 48.00 -18.97 -81.93
N ARG A 538 46.94 -19.57 -81.39
CA ARG A 538 46.17 -20.65 -82.08
C ARG A 538 44.83 -20.19 -82.66
N ASP A 539 44.40 -18.96 -82.38
CA ASP A 539 43.21 -18.35 -82.97
C ASP A 539 43.52 -17.40 -84.14
N GLU A 540 44.77 -16.95 -84.32
CA GLU A 540 45.19 -16.17 -85.50
C GLU A 540 45.45 -17.05 -86.75
N GLU A 541 45.87 -18.32 -86.59
CA GLU A 541 46.07 -19.25 -87.71
C GLU A 541 44.74 -19.80 -88.29
N LYS A 542 43.60 -19.57 -87.61
CA LYS A 542 42.25 -19.89 -88.10
C LYS A 542 41.52 -18.70 -88.75
N LYS A 543 42.01 -17.47 -88.59
CA LYS A 543 41.40 -16.27 -89.18
C LYS A 543 41.95 -15.91 -90.57
N GLU A 544 43.19 -16.27 -90.88
CA GLU A 544 43.76 -16.10 -92.23
C GLU A 544 43.23 -17.11 -93.28
N ARG A 545 42.50 -18.16 -92.87
CA ARG A 545 41.86 -19.11 -93.79
C ARG A 545 40.38 -18.80 -94.11
N SER A 546 39.84 -17.72 -93.56
CA SER A 546 38.41 -17.37 -93.67
C SER A 546 38.13 -16.03 -94.36
N SER A 547 39.14 -15.27 -94.80
CA SER A 547 38.95 -13.98 -95.49
C SER A 547 39.26 -13.99 -97.00
N GLU A 548 39.42 -15.17 -97.60
CA GLU A 548 39.27 -15.36 -99.06
C GLU A 548 37.88 -15.94 -99.36
N LEU A 549 36.79 -15.25 -99.02
CA LEU A 549 35.46 -15.39 -99.65
C LEU A 549 34.47 -14.35 -99.07
N SER A 550 33.80 -13.59 -99.95
CA SER A 550 32.80 -12.50 -99.72
C SER A 550 33.42 -11.16 -99.30
N GLU A 551 33.59 -10.12 -100.11
CA GLU A 551 32.90 -9.61 -101.31
C GLU A 551 31.38 -9.42 -101.16
N TYR A 552 30.98 -8.14 -101.30
CA TYR A 552 29.66 -7.57 -101.56
C TYR A 552 28.80 -6.99 -100.41
N GLU A 553 28.76 -5.65 -100.43
CA GLU A 553 27.59 -4.74 -100.33
C GLU A 553 26.91 -4.48 -98.97
N ASP A 554 27.36 -3.38 -98.35
CA ASP A 554 26.66 -2.08 -98.20
C ASP A 554 25.10 -2.01 -98.22
N VAL A 555 24.58 -1.22 -97.27
CA VAL A 555 23.39 -0.32 -97.29
C VAL A 555 22.47 -0.44 -96.05
N ASN A 556 22.39 0.68 -95.31
CA ASN A 556 21.33 1.27 -94.44
C ASN A 556 20.51 0.32 -93.52
N GLU A 557 20.26 0.62 -92.24
CA GLU A 557 19.88 1.88 -91.57
C GLU A 557 20.18 1.76 -90.07
#